data_AF-A0A147BMK5-F1
#
_entry.id   AF-A0A147BMK5-F1
#
_cell.length_a   1.000
_cell.length_b   1.000
_cell.length_c   1.000
_cell.angle_alpha   90.00
_cell.angle_beta   90.00
_cell.angle_gamma   90.00
#
_symmetry.space_group_name_H-M   'P 1'
#
loop_
_entity.id
_entity.type
_entity.pdbx_description
1 polymer ?
#
loop_
_entity_poly.entity_id
_entity_poly.type
_entity_poly.pdbx_seq_one_letter_code
_entity_poly.pdbx_strand_id
1 'polypeptide(L)'
;ERFFGMIRSFGGDEDHRSIISFSHIYRLLSLYTPIKACIHGSVTGESTYVLATMEEAMRERKKDYVSAHDKILKQIETKLAQICDSAAEPELASTPDHNYYVPSREDCVIYYLCGYIVYSLAKHTKCTLCLEDIQSTQAHYPEAWLTLQKEYKQGSLKHPSHKMFVMFKSIERQIASALEGGSPCGETFWIVLDALDGCQISRLGCKEHQDSITKELLMSYITLRVHFFVKDTCKKLSASEKVATARKKAKLL
;
A
#
# COMPACT_ATOMS: atom_id res chain seq x y z
N GLU A 1 -13.98 -0.80 -28.09
CA GLU A 1 -14.35 0.64 -27.97
C GLU A 1 -15.84 0.90 -27.76
N ARG A 2 -16.76 0.28 -28.51
CA ARG A 2 -18.22 0.51 -28.39
C ARG A 2 -18.79 0.43 -26.97
N PHE A 3 -18.37 -0.57 -26.18
CA PHE A 3 -18.83 -0.75 -24.80
C PHE A 3 -18.32 0.35 -23.86
N PHE A 4 -17.08 0.80 -24.02
CA PHE A 4 -16.55 1.96 -23.28
C PHE A 4 -17.22 3.27 -23.70
N GLY A 5 -17.69 3.38 -24.95
CA GLY A 5 -18.53 4.48 -25.42
C GLY A 5 -19.89 4.50 -24.70
N MET A 6 -20.55 3.35 -24.57
CA MET A 6 -21.78 3.24 -23.78
C MET A 6 -21.56 3.61 -22.30
N ILE A 7 -20.48 3.14 -21.67
CA ILE A 7 -20.21 3.51 -20.27
C ILE A 7 -20.01 5.02 -20.12
N ARG A 8 -19.41 5.71 -21.10
CA ARG A 8 -19.28 7.17 -21.07
C ARG A 8 -20.65 7.85 -21.23
N SER A 9 -21.47 7.42 -22.18
CA SER A 9 -22.78 8.02 -22.45
C SER A 9 -23.81 7.87 -21.32
N PHE A 10 -23.71 6.81 -20.50
CA PHE A 10 -24.59 6.61 -19.32
C PHE A 10 -24.37 7.65 -18.20
N GLY A 11 -23.41 8.58 -18.36
CA GLY A 11 -22.96 9.48 -17.30
C GLY A 11 -23.42 10.91 -17.45
N GLY A 12 -24.15 11.20 -18.53
CA GLY A 12 -24.36 12.58 -18.95
C GLY A 12 -23.01 13.24 -19.27
N ASP A 13 -22.76 14.39 -18.66
CA ASP A 13 -21.61 15.28 -18.92
C ASP A 13 -20.30 14.85 -18.21
N GLU A 14 -20.33 13.76 -17.43
CA GLU A 14 -19.18 13.22 -16.69
C GLU A 14 -18.33 12.29 -17.58
N ASP A 15 -17.60 12.88 -18.52
CA ASP A 15 -16.73 12.15 -19.47
C ASP A 15 -15.55 11.41 -18.80
N HIS A 16 -15.19 11.79 -17.57
CA HIS A 16 -14.06 11.24 -16.81
C HIS A 16 -14.50 10.77 -15.42
N ARG A 17 -15.30 9.71 -15.41
CA ARG A 17 -15.72 9.02 -14.18
C ARG A 17 -14.53 8.53 -13.34
N SER A 18 -14.69 8.60 -12.01
CA SER A 18 -13.82 7.86 -11.09
C SER A 18 -13.88 6.34 -11.36
N ILE A 19 -12.83 5.60 -10.97
CA ILE A 19 -12.78 4.13 -11.08
C ILE A 19 -13.99 3.48 -10.41
N ILE A 20 -14.48 4.05 -9.31
CA ILE A 20 -15.64 3.55 -8.56
C ILE A 20 -16.92 3.73 -9.41
N SER A 21 -17.14 4.93 -9.95
CA SER A 21 -18.31 5.24 -10.77
C SER A 21 -18.32 4.42 -12.08
N PHE A 22 -17.14 4.24 -12.69
CA PHE A 22 -16.97 3.36 -13.84
C PHE A 22 -17.32 1.90 -13.48
N SER A 23 -16.82 1.39 -12.35
CA SER A 23 -17.10 0.03 -11.89
C SER A 23 -18.59 -0.20 -11.63
N HIS A 24 -19.28 0.76 -11.00
CA HIS A 24 -20.72 0.65 -10.75
C HIS A 24 -21.54 0.55 -12.04
N ILE A 25 -21.19 1.34 -13.04
CA ILE A 25 -21.94 1.40 -14.31
C ILE A 25 -21.59 0.22 -15.20
N TYR A 26 -20.34 -0.19 -15.19
CA TYR A 26 -19.92 -1.47 -15.77
C TYR A 26 -20.75 -2.63 -15.21
N ARG A 27 -20.91 -2.71 -13.88
CA ARG A 27 -21.72 -3.74 -13.23
C ARG A 27 -23.19 -3.65 -13.63
N LEU A 28 -23.79 -2.46 -13.56
CA LEU A 28 -25.18 -2.22 -13.98
C LEU A 28 -25.43 -2.65 -15.44
N LEU A 29 -24.55 -2.27 -16.36
CA LEU A 29 -24.69 -2.64 -17.78
C LEU A 29 -24.46 -4.12 -18.03
N SER A 30 -23.51 -4.73 -17.31
CA SER A 30 -23.24 -6.17 -17.38
C SER A 30 -24.43 -7.00 -16.89
N LEU A 31 -25.21 -6.48 -15.95
CA LEU A 31 -26.44 -7.09 -15.45
C LEU A 31 -27.64 -6.78 -16.36
N TYR A 32 -27.69 -5.59 -16.94
CA TYR A 32 -28.84 -5.12 -17.74
C TYR A 32 -29.08 -5.98 -18.98
N THR A 33 -28.05 -6.37 -19.73
CA THR A 33 -28.23 -7.16 -20.96
C THR A 33 -28.81 -8.55 -20.70
N PRO A 34 -28.29 -9.36 -19.74
CA PRO A 34 -28.92 -10.63 -19.34
C PRO A 34 -30.36 -10.44 -18.85
N ILE A 35 -30.61 -9.45 -17.99
CA ILE A 35 -31.95 -9.21 -17.41
C ILE A 35 -32.95 -8.81 -18.50
N LYS A 36 -32.56 -7.89 -19.39
CA LYS A 36 -33.40 -7.46 -20.52
C LYS A 36 -33.72 -8.63 -21.46
N ALA A 37 -32.75 -9.50 -21.73
CA ALA A 37 -32.95 -10.68 -22.55
C ALA A 37 -33.93 -11.68 -21.92
N CYS A 38 -33.97 -11.78 -20.58
CA CYS A 38 -34.92 -12.63 -19.87
C CYS A 38 -36.33 -12.04 -19.80
N ILE A 39 -36.46 -10.72 -19.73
CA ILE A 39 -37.76 -10.04 -19.64
C ILE A 39 -38.42 -9.88 -21.03
N HIS A 40 -37.64 -9.66 -22.09
CA HIS A 40 -38.16 -9.34 -23.42
C HIS A 40 -37.82 -10.37 -24.51
N GLY A 41 -36.95 -11.34 -24.24
CA GLY A 41 -36.58 -12.39 -25.20
C GLY A 41 -37.49 -13.60 -25.13
N SER A 42 -37.51 -14.41 -26.19
CA SER A 42 -38.21 -15.71 -26.25
C SER A 42 -37.46 -16.82 -25.50
N VAL A 43 -36.90 -16.49 -24.33
CA VAL A 43 -36.20 -17.46 -23.47
C VAL A 43 -37.24 -18.08 -22.56
N THR A 44 -37.45 -19.40 -22.66
CA THR A 44 -38.45 -20.18 -21.91
C THR A 44 -38.05 -20.44 -20.45
N GLY A 45 -37.36 -19.49 -19.81
CA GLY A 45 -36.92 -19.57 -18.42
C GLY A 45 -37.46 -18.40 -17.60
N GLU A 46 -37.96 -18.68 -16.41
CA GLU A 46 -38.42 -17.65 -15.47
C GLU A 46 -37.29 -16.65 -15.16
N SER A 47 -37.58 -15.34 -15.24
CA SER A 47 -36.61 -14.25 -14.99
C SER A 47 -35.85 -14.39 -13.67
N THR A 48 -36.51 -14.96 -12.65
CA THR A 48 -35.97 -15.32 -11.35
C THR A 48 -34.82 -16.34 -11.42
N TYR A 49 -34.87 -17.30 -12.34
CA TYR A 49 -33.84 -18.33 -12.51
C TYR A 49 -32.51 -17.75 -13.02
N VAL A 50 -32.56 -16.83 -13.98
CA VAL A 50 -31.35 -16.19 -14.52
C VAL A 50 -30.71 -15.25 -13.51
N LEU A 51 -31.52 -14.51 -12.75
CA LEU A 51 -31.03 -13.69 -11.64
C LEU A 51 -30.37 -14.54 -10.55
N ALA A 52 -31.00 -15.65 -10.14
CA ALA A 52 -30.44 -16.58 -9.16
C ALA A 52 -29.11 -17.19 -9.64
N THR A 53 -29.05 -17.64 -10.90
CA THR A 53 -27.82 -18.20 -11.51
C THR A 53 -26.69 -17.18 -11.52
N MET A 54 -26.99 -15.92 -11.85
CA MET A 54 -26.00 -14.85 -11.89
C MET A 54 -25.52 -14.43 -10.50
N GLU A 55 -26.42 -14.40 -9.51
CA GLU A 55 -26.06 -14.19 -8.11
C GLU A 55 -25.11 -15.28 -7.61
N GLU A 56 -25.43 -16.54 -7.91
CA GLU A 56 -24.61 -17.70 -7.54
C GLU A 56 -23.23 -17.63 -8.19
N ALA A 57 -23.14 -17.36 -9.50
CA ALA A 57 -21.88 -17.17 -10.21
C ALA A 57 -21.04 -15.99 -9.65
N MET A 58 -21.68 -14.89 -9.24
CA MET A 58 -20.97 -13.77 -8.59
C MET A 58 -20.46 -14.14 -7.20
N ARG A 59 -21.21 -14.94 -6.45
CA ARG A 59 -20.84 -15.44 -5.13
C ARG A 59 -19.65 -16.40 -5.22
N GLU A 60 -19.66 -17.30 -6.20
CA GLU A 60 -18.53 -18.19 -6.49
C GLU A 60 -17.29 -17.39 -6.87
N ARG A 61 -17.39 -16.45 -7.83
CA ARG A 61 -16.26 -15.58 -8.18
C ARG A 61 -15.73 -14.77 -7.02
N LYS A 62 -16.60 -14.29 -6.13
CA LYS A 62 -16.19 -13.60 -4.90
C LYS A 62 -15.41 -14.56 -4.00
N LYS A 63 -15.87 -15.79 -3.84
CA LYS A 63 -15.20 -16.82 -3.05
C LYS A 63 -13.82 -17.17 -3.64
N ASP A 64 -13.73 -17.32 -4.96
CA ASP A 64 -12.46 -17.57 -5.65
C ASP A 64 -11.49 -16.41 -5.50
N TYR A 65 -11.97 -15.17 -5.64
CA TYR A 65 -11.17 -13.97 -5.43
C TYR A 65 -10.65 -13.90 -3.98
N VAL A 66 -11.51 -14.10 -2.99
CA VAL A 66 -11.11 -14.11 -1.57
C VAL A 66 -10.09 -15.23 -1.32
N SER A 67 -10.31 -16.42 -1.85
CA SER A 67 -9.36 -17.52 -1.71
C SER A 67 -8.02 -17.23 -2.37
N ALA A 68 -7.99 -16.65 -3.57
CA ALA A 68 -6.77 -16.25 -4.24
C ALA A 68 -6.03 -15.13 -3.49
N HIS A 69 -6.77 -14.14 -2.99
CA HIS A 69 -6.24 -13.06 -2.17
C HIS A 69 -5.60 -13.59 -0.87
N ASP A 70 -6.29 -14.47 -0.15
CA ASP A 70 -5.79 -15.06 1.08
C ASP A 70 -4.55 -15.92 0.85
N LYS A 71 -4.47 -16.60 -0.31
CA LYS A 71 -3.25 -17.33 -0.71
C LYS A 71 -2.06 -16.39 -0.90
N ILE A 72 -2.27 -15.26 -1.59
CA ILE A 72 -1.22 -14.25 -1.81
C ILE A 72 -0.78 -13.65 -0.48
N LEU A 73 -1.72 -13.27 0.40
CA LEU A 73 -1.38 -12.74 1.73
C LEU A 73 -0.54 -13.74 2.54
N LYS A 74 -0.93 -15.02 2.56
CA LYS A 74 -0.15 -16.07 3.25
C LYS A 74 1.25 -16.21 2.68
N GLN A 75 1.42 -16.10 1.36
CA GLN A 75 2.74 -16.13 0.73
C GLN A 75 3.60 -14.94 1.17
N ILE A 76 3.03 -13.74 1.21
CA ILE A 76 3.73 -12.54 1.68
C ILE A 76 4.11 -12.69 3.17
N GLU A 77 3.18 -13.13 4.01
CA GLU A 77 3.44 -13.36 5.44
C GLU A 77 4.56 -14.37 5.67
N THR A 78 4.59 -15.44 4.86
CA THR A 78 5.63 -16.46 4.90
C THR A 78 6.98 -15.88 4.50
N LYS A 79 7.03 -15.09 3.42
CA LYS A 79 8.25 -14.42 2.95
C LYS A 79 8.76 -13.42 3.98
N LEU A 80 7.89 -12.59 4.57
CA LEU A 80 8.25 -11.66 5.63
C LEU A 80 8.80 -12.37 6.87
N ALA A 81 8.24 -13.54 7.23
CA ALA A 81 8.78 -14.35 8.32
C ALA A 81 10.21 -14.83 8.01
N GLN A 82 10.44 -15.35 6.81
CA GLN A 82 11.77 -15.78 6.37
C GLN A 82 12.79 -14.65 6.39
N ILE A 83 12.40 -13.46 5.90
CA ILE A 83 13.25 -12.27 5.92
C ILE A 83 13.64 -11.94 7.37
N CYS A 84 12.66 -11.88 8.29
CA CYS A 84 12.94 -11.61 9.70
C CYS A 84 13.83 -12.68 10.34
N ASP A 85 13.66 -13.95 9.99
CA ASP A 85 14.43 -15.07 10.57
C ASP A 85 15.86 -15.13 10.06
N SER A 86 16.09 -14.69 8.82
CA SER A 86 17.42 -14.59 8.19
C SER A 86 18.20 -13.34 8.59
N ALA A 87 17.53 -12.36 9.21
CA ALA A 87 18.13 -11.08 9.56
C ALA A 87 19.09 -11.23 10.74
N ALA A 88 20.30 -10.66 10.61
CA ALA A 88 21.16 -10.49 11.76
C ALA A 88 20.64 -9.32 12.62
N GLU A 89 20.82 -9.45 13.94
CA GLU A 89 20.55 -8.37 14.88
C GLU A 89 21.60 -7.26 14.65
N PRO A 90 21.19 -6.02 14.35
CA PRO A 90 22.14 -4.95 14.16
C PRO A 90 22.85 -4.64 15.48
N GLU A 91 24.17 -4.47 15.42
CA GLU A 91 24.95 -3.98 16.55
C GLU A 91 24.41 -2.61 17.00
N LEU A 92 24.06 -2.48 18.28
CA LEU A 92 23.61 -1.21 18.84
C LEU A 92 24.74 -0.18 18.72
N ALA A 93 24.61 0.74 17.76
CA ALA A 93 25.49 1.88 17.69
C ALA A 93 25.24 2.78 18.91
N SER A 94 26.26 2.97 19.75
CA SER A 94 26.24 3.88 20.89
C SER A 94 25.87 5.29 20.43
N THR A 95 24.89 5.91 21.10
CA THR A 95 24.49 7.29 20.86
C THR A 95 25.60 8.24 21.34
N PRO A 96 26.19 9.10 20.49
CA PRO A 96 27.10 10.14 20.95
C PRO A 96 26.30 11.23 21.67
N ASP A 97 26.71 11.56 22.89
CA ASP A 97 26.04 12.50 23.81
C ASP A 97 25.95 13.94 23.23
N HIS A 98 26.85 14.30 22.31
CA HIS A 98 26.83 15.59 21.61
C HIS A 98 27.17 15.41 20.13
N ASN A 99 26.17 15.14 19.31
CA ASN A 99 26.37 15.04 17.87
C ASN A 99 25.90 16.33 17.19
N TYR A 100 26.82 17.13 16.65
CA TYR A 100 26.55 18.22 15.69
C TYR A 100 26.05 17.68 14.33
N TYR A 101 25.35 16.54 14.36
CA TYR A 101 24.90 15.81 13.20
C TYR A 101 23.70 16.53 12.60
N VAL A 102 23.90 17.02 11.38
CA VAL A 102 22.81 17.53 10.56
C VAL A 102 22.20 16.34 9.81
N PRO A 103 20.95 15.98 10.08
CA PRO A 103 20.30 14.84 9.45
C PRO A 103 20.08 15.11 7.96
N SER A 104 20.10 14.06 7.14
CA SER A 104 19.74 14.20 5.73
C SER A 104 18.23 14.47 5.57
N ARG A 105 17.83 14.96 4.39
CA ARG A 105 16.40 15.17 4.10
C ARG A 105 15.66 13.84 4.08
N GLU A 106 16.30 12.81 3.54
CA GLU A 106 15.81 11.44 3.46
C GLU A 106 15.58 10.89 4.87
N ASP A 107 16.55 11.08 5.78
CA ASP A 107 16.44 10.65 7.17
C ASP A 107 15.24 11.31 7.89
N CYS A 108 15.05 12.62 7.69
CA CYS A 108 13.89 13.33 8.24
C CYS A 108 12.56 12.80 7.67
N VAL A 109 12.52 12.44 6.39
CA VAL A 109 11.34 11.85 5.74
C VAL A 109 11.08 10.45 6.29
N ILE A 110 12.10 9.59 6.38
CA ILE A 110 12.00 8.24 6.94
C ILE A 110 11.46 8.30 8.37
N TYR A 111 12.01 9.21 9.19
CA TYR A 111 11.56 9.42 10.57
C TYR A 111 10.07 9.80 10.61
N TYR A 112 9.65 10.76 9.78
CA TYR A 112 8.25 11.18 9.67
C TYR A 112 7.32 10.03 9.23
N LEU A 113 7.74 9.21 8.26
CA LEU A 113 6.98 8.04 7.81
C LEU A 113 6.86 6.98 8.92
N CYS A 114 7.94 6.74 9.67
CA CYS A 114 7.90 5.83 10.82
C CYS A 114 6.91 6.33 11.88
N GLY A 115 6.88 7.64 12.16
CA GLY A 115 5.87 8.24 13.04
C GLY A 115 4.42 8.01 12.58
N TYR A 116 4.16 8.12 11.28
CA TYR A 116 2.85 7.77 10.70
C TYR A 116 2.49 6.29 10.92
N ILE A 117 3.45 5.38 10.74
CA ILE A 117 3.21 3.95 10.94
C ILE A 117 2.95 3.64 12.41
N VAL A 118 3.68 4.25 13.35
CA VAL A 118 3.40 4.13 14.79
C VAL A 118 1.97 4.58 15.10
N TYR A 119 1.55 5.73 14.55
CA TYR A 119 0.18 6.22 14.70
C TYR A 119 -0.86 5.23 14.14
N SER A 120 -0.59 4.62 12.99
CA SER A 120 -1.47 3.63 12.38
C SER A 120 -1.59 2.37 13.24
N LEU A 121 -0.47 1.82 13.70
CA LEU A 121 -0.42 0.60 14.51
C LEU A 121 -1.05 0.81 15.90
N ALA A 122 -0.87 1.99 16.49
CA ALA A 122 -1.46 2.35 17.79
C ALA A 122 -3.00 2.35 17.79
N LYS A 123 -3.65 2.39 16.63
CA LYS A 123 -5.12 2.29 16.54
C LYS A 123 -5.65 0.88 16.77
N HIS A 124 -4.81 -0.13 16.52
CA HIS A 124 -5.24 -1.53 16.47
C HIS A 124 -4.50 -2.40 17.51
N THR A 125 -3.31 -1.98 17.94
CA THR A 125 -2.53 -2.67 18.97
C THR A 125 -2.96 -2.26 20.37
N LYS A 126 -3.31 -3.25 21.21
CA LYS A 126 -3.65 -3.04 22.64
C LYS A 126 -2.48 -3.24 23.60
N CYS A 127 -1.37 -3.81 23.12
CA CYS A 127 -0.20 -4.10 23.95
C CYS A 127 0.62 -2.81 24.18
N THR A 128 0.65 -2.33 25.43
CA THR A 128 1.41 -1.13 25.81
C THR A 128 2.91 -1.32 25.66
N LEU A 129 3.44 -2.49 26.01
CA LEU A 129 4.86 -2.81 25.88
C LEU A 129 5.34 -2.76 24.43
N CYS A 130 4.51 -3.20 23.48
CA CYS A 130 4.83 -3.07 22.05
C CYS A 130 4.86 -1.61 21.60
N LEU A 131 3.91 -0.80 22.07
CA LEU A 131 3.88 0.63 21.75
C LEU A 131 5.09 1.36 22.34
N GLU A 132 5.52 0.99 23.55
CA GLU A 132 6.71 1.55 24.19
C GLU A 132 8.02 1.18 23.46
N ASP A 133 8.13 -0.03 22.89
CA ASP A 133 9.32 -0.42 22.11
C ASP A 133 9.45 0.34 20.78
N ILE A 134 8.32 0.70 20.15
CA ILE A 134 8.29 1.32 18.82
C ILE A 134 8.09 2.83 18.84
N GLN A 135 7.61 3.41 19.93
CA GLN A 135 7.32 4.84 20.06
C GLN A 135 8.29 5.50 21.05
N SER A 136 8.80 6.68 20.70
CA SER A 136 9.47 7.57 21.64
C SER A 136 8.48 8.58 22.22
N THR A 137 8.63 8.91 23.50
CA THR A 137 7.91 10.02 24.14
C THR A 137 8.53 11.37 23.83
N GLN A 138 9.76 11.40 23.33
CA GLN A 138 10.55 12.61 23.15
C GLN A 138 11.20 12.68 21.75
N ALA A 139 11.23 13.88 21.19
CA ALA A 139 11.77 14.21 19.88
C ALA A 139 13.24 14.67 19.97
N HIS A 140 14.08 13.89 20.65
CA HIS A 140 15.47 14.28 20.94
C HIS A 140 16.44 14.09 19.78
N TYR A 141 15.99 13.45 18.71
CA TYR A 141 16.82 13.11 17.57
C TYR A 141 16.77 14.21 16.51
N PRO A 142 17.91 14.62 15.91
CA PRO A 142 17.92 15.62 14.85
C PRO A 142 16.96 15.29 13.70
N GLU A 143 16.80 14.01 13.34
CA GLU A 143 15.92 13.51 12.29
C GLU A 143 14.43 13.82 12.55
N ALA A 144 14.06 14.12 13.80
CA ALA A 144 12.71 14.56 14.15
C ALA A 144 12.36 15.94 13.58
N TRP A 145 13.33 16.69 13.02
CA TRP A 145 13.15 18.07 12.55
C TRP A 145 11.91 18.26 11.68
N LEU A 146 11.71 17.44 10.64
CA LEU A 146 10.54 17.58 9.75
C LEU A 146 9.22 17.33 10.50
N THR A 147 9.23 16.39 11.44
CA THR A 147 8.05 16.08 12.26
C THR A 147 7.72 17.25 13.16
N LEU A 148 8.73 17.80 13.85
CA LEU A 148 8.61 18.98 14.71
C LEU A 148 8.08 20.20 13.95
N GLN A 149 8.58 20.45 12.74
CA GLN A 149 8.09 21.57 11.90
C GLN A 149 6.65 21.39 11.42
N LYS A 150 6.16 20.13 11.34
CA LYS A 150 4.79 19.81 10.93
C LYS A 150 3.82 19.65 12.10
N GLU A 151 4.31 19.57 13.33
CA GLU A 151 3.45 19.50 14.50
C GLU A 151 2.67 20.80 14.64
N TYR A 152 1.36 20.73 14.47
CA TYR A 152 0.48 21.87 14.71
C TYR A 152 0.27 22.13 16.22
N LYS A 153 0.36 21.07 17.02
CA LYS A 153 0.31 21.10 18.48
C LYS A 153 1.32 20.09 19.01
N GLN A 154 1.98 20.41 20.12
CA GLN A 154 2.93 19.49 20.76
C GLN A 154 2.28 18.12 21.00
N GLY A 155 2.90 17.07 20.46
CA GLY A 155 2.42 15.69 20.57
C GLY A 155 1.25 15.32 19.63
N SER A 156 0.95 16.18 18.65
CA SER A 156 -0.02 15.90 17.57
C SER A 156 0.48 14.83 16.61
N LEU A 157 1.80 14.68 16.46
CA LEU A 157 2.43 13.62 15.68
C LEU A 157 3.11 12.62 16.61
N LYS A 158 3.30 11.41 16.09
CA LYS A 158 3.96 10.33 16.82
C LYS A 158 5.42 10.27 16.43
N HIS A 159 6.26 9.97 17.40
CA HIS A 159 7.69 9.83 17.24
C HIS A 159 8.06 8.35 17.32
N PRO A 160 8.76 7.78 16.33
CA PRO A 160 9.28 6.41 16.43
C PRO A 160 10.38 6.32 17.49
N SER A 161 10.59 5.12 18.03
CA SER A 161 11.79 4.80 18.79
C SER A 161 13.02 4.83 17.90
N HIS A 162 14.20 5.06 18.49
CA HIS A 162 15.45 5.09 17.73
C HIS A 162 15.72 3.75 17.04
N LYS A 163 15.44 2.64 17.75
CA LYS A 163 15.52 1.27 17.24
C LYS A 163 14.69 1.10 15.97
N MET A 164 13.42 1.53 15.98
CA MET A 164 12.55 1.49 14.81
C MET A 164 13.09 2.35 13.66
N PHE A 165 13.55 3.57 13.96
CA PHE A 165 14.10 4.47 12.96
C PHE A 165 15.33 3.88 12.25
N VAL A 166 16.30 3.34 13.01
CA VAL A 166 17.53 2.74 12.45
C VAL A 166 17.20 1.54 11.57
N MET A 167 16.27 0.68 12.01
CA MET A 167 15.79 -0.45 11.21
C MET A 167 15.23 0.03 9.86
N PHE A 168 14.28 0.99 9.87
CA PHE A 168 13.67 1.47 8.62
C PHE A 168 14.61 2.29 7.74
N LYS A 169 15.62 2.94 8.32
CA LYS A 169 16.70 3.58 7.56
C LYS A 169 17.55 2.56 6.81
N SER A 170 17.83 1.40 7.41
CA SER A 170 18.54 0.30 6.72
C SER A 170 17.69 -0.27 5.59
N ILE A 171 16.42 -0.55 5.86
CA ILE A 171 15.45 -1.10 4.91
C ILE A 171 15.23 -0.15 3.72
N GLU A 172 15.08 1.15 3.97
CA GLU A 172 14.81 2.13 2.91
C GLU A 172 15.92 2.15 1.85
N ARG A 173 17.18 1.91 2.22
CA ARG A 173 18.27 1.82 1.24
C ARG A 173 18.07 0.67 0.27
N GLN A 174 17.63 -0.49 0.77
CA GLN A 174 17.36 -1.67 -0.05
C GLN A 174 16.13 -1.44 -0.93
N ILE A 175 15.06 -0.90 -0.37
CA ILE A 175 13.84 -0.56 -1.11
C ILE A 175 14.14 0.46 -2.21
N ALA A 176 14.89 1.52 -1.90
CA ALA A 176 15.23 2.55 -2.87
C ALA A 176 16.04 1.98 -4.04
N SER A 177 17.02 1.12 -3.76
CA SER A 177 17.81 0.44 -4.79
C SER A 177 16.96 -0.50 -5.66
N ALA A 178 16.06 -1.27 -5.05
CA ALA A 178 15.16 -2.17 -5.77
C ALA A 178 14.17 -1.45 -6.70
N LEU A 179 13.79 -0.22 -6.35
CA LEU A 179 12.87 0.62 -7.12
C LEU A 179 13.58 1.54 -8.13
N GLU A 180 14.91 1.60 -8.11
CA GLU A 180 15.68 2.46 -8.99
C GLU A 180 15.60 1.97 -10.44
N GLY A 181 15.11 2.82 -11.34
CA GLY A 181 15.00 2.50 -12.78
C GLY A 181 13.88 1.53 -13.17
N GLY A 182 13.15 0.97 -12.20
CA GLY A 182 12.02 0.06 -12.46
C GLY A 182 10.76 0.78 -12.95
N SER A 183 9.96 0.13 -13.80
CA SER A 183 8.58 0.56 -14.09
C SER A 183 7.61 -0.16 -13.16
N PRO A 184 6.56 0.49 -12.63
CA PRO A 184 5.57 -0.18 -11.79
C PRO A 184 4.87 -1.30 -12.56
N CYS A 185 4.96 -2.52 -12.04
CA CYS A 185 4.31 -3.71 -12.59
C CYS A 185 3.74 -4.58 -11.46
N GLY A 186 3.06 -5.67 -11.81
CA GLY A 186 2.48 -6.60 -10.83
C GLY A 186 3.51 -7.20 -9.86
N GLU A 187 4.77 -7.28 -10.28
CA GLU A 187 5.86 -7.91 -9.52
C GLU A 187 6.63 -6.93 -8.62
N THR A 188 6.34 -5.62 -8.67
CA THR A 188 7.10 -4.61 -7.93
C THR A 188 7.15 -4.90 -6.42
N PHE A 189 6.06 -5.43 -5.86
CA PHE A 189 6.02 -5.80 -4.45
C PHE A 189 6.96 -6.96 -4.12
N TRP A 190 7.01 -7.99 -4.98
CA TRP A 190 7.89 -9.16 -4.82
C TRP A 190 9.37 -8.78 -4.99
N ILE A 191 9.69 -7.94 -5.98
CA ILE A 191 11.05 -7.42 -6.18
C ILE A 191 11.55 -6.71 -4.91
N VAL A 192 10.68 -5.91 -4.27
CA VAL A 192 11.02 -5.25 -3.02
C VAL A 192 11.22 -6.26 -1.88
N LEU A 193 10.38 -7.29 -1.77
CA LEU A 193 10.56 -8.34 -0.77
C LEU A 193 11.87 -9.12 -0.95
N ASP A 194 12.21 -9.50 -2.18
CA ASP A 194 13.44 -10.22 -2.47
C ASP A 194 14.68 -9.37 -2.21
N ALA A 195 14.63 -8.05 -2.43
CA ALA A 195 15.71 -7.13 -2.07
C ALA A 195 15.93 -6.99 -0.56
N LEU A 196 14.96 -7.41 0.27
CA LEU A 196 15.08 -7.42 1.73
C LEU A 196 15.67 -8.73 2.25
N ASP A 197 15.86 -9.75 1.43
CA ASP A 197 16.52 -10.99 1.83
C ASP A 197 17.96 -10.69 2.32
N GLY A 198 18.29 -11.13 3.53
CA GLY A 198 19.60 -10.88 4.15
C GLY A 198 19.80 -9.46 4.72
N CYS A 199 18.75 -8.63 4.77
CA CYS A 199 18.81 -7.32 5.42
C CYS A 199 18.88 -7.46 6.95
N GLN A 200 19.49 -6.47 7.61
CA GLN A 200 19.51 -6.36 9.07
C GLN A 200 18.15 -5.83 9.56
N ILE A 201 17.41 -6.65 10.29
CA ILE A 201 16.06 -6.34 10.79
C ILE A 201 16.05 -6.57 12.30
N SER A 202 15.90 -5.47 13.04
CA SER A 202 15.67 -5.54 14.47
C SER A 202 14.27 -6.07 14.77
N ARG A 203 14.15 -7.01 15.71
CA ARG A 203 12.84 -7.42 16.21
C ARG A 203 12.22 -6.29 17.05
N LEU A 204 11.08 -5.78 16.61
CA LEU A 204 10.32 -4.71 17.25
C LEU A 204 9.09 -5.28 17.98
N GLY A 205 8.84 -4.80 19.18
CA GLY A 205 7.75 -5.25 20.05
C GLY A 205 8.23 -6.00 21.29
N CYS A 206 7.29 -6.37 22.15
CA CYS A 206 7.60 -7.18 23.34
C CYS A 206 7.89 -8.64 22.97
N LYS A 207 8.49 -9.41 23.88
CA LYS A 207 8.91 -10.81 23.65
C LYS A 207 7.82 -11.71 23.07
N GLU A 208 6.56 -11.48 23.43
CA GLU A 208 5.42 -12.28 22.97
C GLU A 208 4.94 -11.90 21.56
N HIS A 209 5.08 -10.63 21.17
CA HIS A 209 4.49 -10.09 19.94
C HIS A 209 5.52 -9.62 18.92
N GLN A 210 6.82 -9.72 19.22
CA GLN A 210 7.90 -9.16 18.41
C GLN A 210 7.82 -9.58 16.95
N ASP A 211 7.47 -10.84 16.66
CA ASP A 211 7.38 -11.34 15.29
C ASP A 211 6.17 -10.79 14.55
N SER A 212 5.01 -10.75 15.23
CA SER A 212 3.77 -10.23 14.65
C SER A 212 3.89 -8.74 14.36
N ILE A 213 4.39 -7.96 15.33
CA ILE A 213 4.55 -6.51 15.23
C ILE A 213 5.58 -6.16 14.17
N THR A 214 6.75 -6.82 14.15
CA THR A 214 7.78 -6.56 13.14
C THR A 214 7.24 -6.81 11.73
N LYS A 215 6.52 -7.92 11.49
CA LYS A 215 5.91 -8.23 10.18
C LYS A 215 4.88 -7.18 9.77
N GLU A 216 4.01 -6.77 10.69
CA GLU A 216 2.97 -5.77 10.41
C GLU A 216 3.59 -4.39 10.08
N LEU A 217 4.64 -4.00 10.81
CA LEU A 217 5.40 -2.78 10.54
C LEU A 217 6.10 -2.82 9.18
N LEU A 218 6.75 -3.94 8.83
CA LEU A 218 7.38 -4.13 7.52
C LEU A 218 6.35 -4.06 6.39
N MET A 219 5.26 -4.80 6.52
CA MET A 219 4.16 -4.78 5.54
C MET A 219 3.64 -3.36 5.33
N SER A 220 3.39 -2.63 6.42
CA SER A 220 2.90 -1.26 6.37
C SER A 220 3.88 -0.31 5.68
N TYR A 221 5.17 -0.43 5.99
CA TYR A 221 6.22 0.41 5.39
C TYR A 221 6.39 0.13 3.89
N ILE A 222 6.50 -1.15 3.50
CA ILE A 222 6.65 -1.55 2.09
C ILE A 222 5.43 -1.10 1.28
N THR A 223 4.23 -1.33 1.79
CA THR A 223 2.99 -0.89 1.15
C THR A 223 2.97 0.63 0.93
N LEU A 224 3.37 1.40 1.95
CA LEU A 224 3.45 2.85 1.87
C LEU A 224 4.49 3.30 0.83
N ARG A 225 5.65 2.65 0.78
CA ARG A 225 6.72 2.98 -0.18
C ARG A 225 6.34 2.66 -1.61
N VAL A 226 5.80 1.47 -1.87
CA VAL A 226 5.30 1.08 -3.19
C VAL A 226 4.17 2.02 -3.64
N HIS A 227 3.26 2.39 -2.74
CA HIS A 227 2.21 3.37 -3.04
C HIS A 227 2.80 4.71 -3.52
N PHE A 228 3.78 5.26 -2.79
CA PHE A 228 4.41 6.52 -3.19
C PHE A 228 5.21 6.41 -4.48
N PHE A 229 5.90 5.29 -4.69
CA PHE A 229 6.63 5.01 -5.93
C PHE A 229 5.69 4.96 -7.16
N VAL A 230 4.59 4.22 -7.06
CA VAL A 230 3.58 4.13 -8.13
C VAL A 230 2.97 5.51 -8.38
N LYS A 231 2.61 6.24 -7.32
CA LYS A 231 2.03 7.58 -7.42
C LYS A 231 2.97 8.56 -8.12
N ASP A 232 4.24 8.55 -7.76
CA ASP A 232 5.25 9.42 -8.38
C ASP A 232 5.51 9.06 -9.85
N THR A 233 5.63 7.76 -10.14
CA THR A 233 5.82 7.28 -11.52
C THR A 233 4.61 7.62 -12.40
N CYS A 234 3.38 7.42 -11.91
CA CYS A 234 2.16 7.81 -12.61
C CYS A 234 2.10 9.32 -12.87
N LYS A 235 2.54 10.15 -11.92
CA LYS A 235 2.64 11.62 -12.13
C LYS A 235 3.63 11.95 -13.24
N LYS A 236 4.84 11.38 -13.20
CA LYS A 236 5.88 11.56 -14.23
C LYS A 236 5.39 11.13 -15.62
N LEU A 237 4.72 9.97 -15.70
CA LEU A 237 4.11 9.48 -16.94
C LEU A 237 3.01 10.41 -17.44
N SER A 238 2.15 10.92 -16.55
CA SER A 238 1.06 11.84 -16.93
C SER A 238 1.54 13.19 -17.45
N ALA A 239 2.71 13.64 -16.97
CA ALA A 239 3.38 14.85 -17.44
C ALA A 239 4.17 14.64 -18.74
N SER A 240 4.37 13.38 -19.16
CA SER A 240 5.11 13.07 -20.40
C SER A 240 4.32 13.47 -21.64
N GLU A 241 4.97 14.22 -22.54
CA GLU A 241 4.40 14.62 -23.84
C GLU A 241 3.89 13.44 -24.66
N LYS A 242 4.53 12.26 -24.55
CA LYS A 242 4.12 11.03 -25.24
C LYS A 242 2.74 10.55 -24.77
N VAL A 243 2.46 10.63 -23.47
CA VAL A 243 1.16 10.27 -22.91
C VAL A 243 0.12 11.35 -23.21
N ALA A 244 0.51 12.63 -23.18
CA ALA A 244 -0.37 13.72 -23.59
C ALA A 244 -0.77 13.62 -25.07
N THR A 245 0.16 13.28 -25.97
CA THR A 245 -0.12 13.05 -27.39
C THR A 245 -0.91 11.76 -27.63
N ALA A 246 -0.61 10.67 -26.93
CA ALA A 246 -1.42 9.45 -27.00
C ALA A 246 -2.86 9.68 -26.51
N ARG A 247 -3.06 10.46 -25.43
CA ARG A 247 -4.38 10.88 -24.96
C ARG A 247 -5.10 11.76 -25.98
N LYS A 248 -4.40 12.70 -26.62
CA LYS A 248 -4.98 13.52 -27.71
C LYS A 248 -5.38 12.65 -28.90
N LYS A 249 -4.56 11.68 -29.30
CA LYS A 249 -4.88 10.72 -30.38
C LYS A 249 -6.06 9.81 -30.02
N ALA A 250 -6.14 9.34 -28.77
CA ALA A 250 -7.26 8.52 -28.29
C ALA A 250 -8.59 9.30 -28.16
N LYS A 251 -8.55 10.64 -28.17
CA LYS A 251 -9.75 11.49 -28.27
C LYS A 251 -10.21 11.73 -29.72
N LEU A 252 -9.36 11.42 -30.70
CA LEU A 252 -9.64 11.60 -32.13
C LEU A 252 -10.08 10.29 -32.80
N LEU A 253 -10.10 9.17 -32.06
CA LEU A 253 -10.66 7.87 -32.43
C LEU A 253 -11.97 7.65 -31.65
#